data_AF-A0A239DXQ5-F1
#
_entry.id   AF-A0A239DXQ5-F1
#
_cell.length_a   1.000
_cell.length_b   1.000
_cell.length_c   1.000
_cell.angle_alpha   90.00
_cell.angle_beta   90.00
_cell.angle_gamma   90.00
#
_symmetry.space_group_name_H-M   'P 1'
#
loop_
_entity.id
_entity.type
_entity.pdbx_description
1 polymer ?
#
loop_
_entity_poly.entity_id
_entity_poly.type
_entity_poly.pdbx_seq_one_letter_code
_entity_poly.pdbx_strand_id
1 'polypeptide(L)'
;MGRADASVAPAVRVGLAVGVVLIGGGLLGHPEFAGFAALGALVSAFGRYEPYPRRAGKLTVVGVLIAVYATFGAVLGASTTSFAVQASAISVAAGIAALLLAAFEITGPGPVILIFSATAGVGFGHAATDVAAVFAAVVIGAVIGWVAAMLPALLHPVGPAQLAVARALAAVDTRQQTPARAAIARARTVVALSNGRRPREHSLGLVTLLDDAEALLDAWARGDEASHAQDVLAHERALRKMRRYDALPVRAAELSSRPKSFFTTGLERLTSKSLLLNAVRIAAAAATAAWCATAFGFEHPLWATMGALAAMQGITFHTTVQRGIQRLLGNVGGAVVAAGLIALSLGYWQTTVAIVVCQIAAELLVMRNYALTSLAITPMALMMTGLAGHLSPSVVIDRIADTLIGVLVGVVIAAVTIEAGDRQHVVR
;
A
#
# COMPACT_ATOMS: atom_id res chain seq x y z
N MET A 1 14.45 -9.83 20.34
CA MET A 1 14.69 -8.49 19.75
C MET A 1 15.06 -8.48 18.25
N GLY A 2 14.84 -9.55 17.46
CA GLY A 2 15.32 -9.64 16.06
C GLY A 2 14.31 -9.37 14.91
N ARG A 3 13.22 -8.61 15.14
CA ARG A 3 12.22 -8.29 14.09
C ARG A 3 12.22 -6.82 13.63
N ALA A 4 13.03 -5.95 14.25
CA ALA A 4 12.92 -4.50 14.09
C ALA A 4 13.60 -3.93 12.82
N ASP A 5 14.68 -4.54 12.33
CA ASP A 5 15.51 -3.87 11.31
C ASP A 5 14.88 -3.86 9.91
N ALA A 6 14.01 -4.83 9.60
CA ALA A 6 13.41 -4.95 8.27
C ALA A 6 12.26 -3.96 8.00
N SER A 7 11.65 -3.35 9.03
CA SER A 7 10.53 -2.42 8.86
C SER A 7 10.95 -0.95 8.87
N VAL A 8 12.06 -0.62 9.54
CA VAL A 8 12.52 0.78 9.68
C VAL A 8 13.07 1.32 8.36
N ALA A 9 13.94 0.58 7.67
CA ALA A 9 14.54 1.05 6.43
C ALA A 9 13.51 1.38 5.32
N PRO A 10 12.47 0.55 5.07
CA PRO A 10 11.39 0.93 4.18
C PRO A 10 10.65 2.18 4.63
N ALA A 11 10.38 2.33 5.94
CA ALA A 11 9.64 3.46 6.49
C ALA A 11 10.36 4.79 6.32
N VAL A 12 11.64 4.83 6.71
CA VAL A 12 12.50 6.01 6.53
C VAL A 12 12.59 6.38 5.06
N ARG A 13 12.75 5.41 4.16
CA ARG A 13 12.82 5.67 2.72
C ARG A 13 11.55 6.32 2.15
N VAL A 14 10.36 5.86 2.55
CA VAL A 14 9.10 6.50 2.11
C VAL A 14 9.02 7.92 2.64
N GLY A 15 9.34 8.13 3.93
CA GLY A 15 9.41 9.46 4.52
C GLY A 15 10.39 10.39 3.82
N LEU A 16 11.58 9.90 3.47
CA LEU A 16 12.59 10.65 2.71
C LEU A 16 12.11 10.99 1.29
N ALA A 17 11.45 10.07 0.59
CA ALA A 17 10.90 10.34 -0.73
C ALA A 17 9.86 11.47 -0.68
N VAL A 18 8.96 11.45 0.31
CA VAL A 18 8.00 12.53 0.58
C VAL A 18 8.71 13.82 1.00
N GLY A 19 9.74 13.73 1.85
CA GLY A 19 10.52 14.90 2.29
C GLY A 19 11.23 15.59 1.14
N VAL A 20 11.82 14.84 0.20
CA VAL A 20 12.52 15.41 -0.97
C VAL A 20 11.58 16.25 -1.83
N VAL A 21 10.37 15.76 -2.09
CA VAL A 21 9.41 16.49 -2.94
C VAL A 21 8.79 17.69 -2.23
N LEU A 22 8.56 17.60 -0.92
CA LEU A 22 8.11 18.75 -0.13
C LEU A 22 9.20 19.82 -0.04
N ILE A 23 10.43 19.44 0.31
CA ILE A 23 11.55 20.40 0.36
C ILE A 23 11.77 21.02 -1.03
N GLY A 24 11.73 20.22 -2.10
CA GLY A 24 11.83 20.71 -3.46
C GLY A 24 10.74 21.73 -3.82
N GLY A 25 9.48 21.44 -3.49
CA GLY A 25 8.36 22.37 -3.70
C GLY A 25 8.55 23.70 -2.97
N GLY A 26 8.99 23.66 -1.70
CA GLY A 26 9.29 24.88 -0.94
C GLY A 26 10.45 25.69 -1.51
N LEU A 27 11.56 25.03 -1.88
CA LEU A 27 12.73 25.71 -2.44
C LEU A 27 12.47 26.31 -3.83
N LEU A 28 11.61 25.67 -4.63
CA LEU A 28 11.21 26.16 -5.94
C LEU A 28 10.12 27.24 -5.88
N GLY A 29 9.63 27.59 -4.67
CA GLY A 29 8.59 28.60 -4.50
C GLY A 29 7.18 28.11 -4.91
N HIS A 30 6.97 26.79 -4.95
CA HIS A 30 5.74 26.13 -5.37
C HIS A 30 5.15 25.20 -4.28
N PRO A 31 4.90 25.71 -3.05
CA PRO A 31 4.35 24.92 -1.96
C PRO A 31 2.98 24.29 -2.26
N GLU A 32 2.18 24.93 -3.12
CA GLU A 32 0.84 24.51 -3.54
C GLU A 32 0.84 23.16 -4.28
N PHE A 33 1.90 22.86 -5.03
CA PHE A 33 2.05 21.60 -5.79
C PHE A 33 2.79 20.52 -5.00
N ALA A 34 3.45 20.90 -3.90
CA ALA A 34 4.25 19.98 -3.10
C ALA A 34 3.42 18.84 -2.52
N GLY A 35 2.15 19.09 -2.14
CA GLY A 35 1.21 18.06 -1.69
C GLY A 35 0.93 17.01 -2.77
N PHE A 36 0.74 17.42 -4.03
CA PHE A 36 0.54 16.51 -5.15
C PHE A 36 1.80 15.70 -5.48
N ALA A 37 2.98 16.33 -5.44
CA ALA A 37 4.24 15.62 -5.59
C ALA A 37 4.47 14.61 -4.44
N ALA A 38 4.09 14.95 -3.20
CA ALA A 38 4.10 14.02 -2.08
C ALA A 38 3.16 12.82 -2.30
N LEU A 39 1.96 13.02 -2.84
CA LEU A 39 1.06 11.93 -3.22
C LEU A 39 1.71 11.00 -4.27
N GLY A 40 2.38 11.56 -5.27
CA GLY A 40 3.17 10.79 -6.23
C GLY A 40 4.29 9.99 -5.56
N ALA A 41 5.01 10.59 -4.61
CA ALA A 41 6.10 9.93 -3.89
C ALA A 41 5.65 8.71 -3.06
N LEU A 42 4.35 8.63 -2.71
CA LEU A 42 3.76 7.47 -2.02
C LEU A 42 3.79 6.18 -2.85
N VAL A 43 4.10 6.23 -4.15
CA VAL A 43 4.51 5.04 -4.94
C VAL A 43 5.53 4.21 -4.15
N SER A 44 6.45 4.86 -3.44
CA SER A 44 7.52 4.19 -2.69
C SER A 44 7.07 3.27 -1.54
N ALA A 45 5.82 3.42 -1.08
CA ALA A 45 5.20 2.61 -0.03
C ALA A 45 4.64 1.27 -0.55
N PHE A 46 4.51 1.12 -1.88
CA PHE A 46 3.97 -0.09 -2.51
C PHE A 46 5.01 -1.17 -2.77
N GLY A 47 4.52 -2.40 -2.99
CA GLY A 47 5.31 -3.54 -3.45
C GLY A 47 6.38 -3.98 -2.44
N ARG A 48 6.10 -3.86 -1.13
CA ARG A 48 7.03 -4.34 -0.10
C ARG A 48 7.29 -5.85 -0.30
N TYR A 49 8.56 -6.24 -0.19
CA TYR A 49 9.02 -7.63 -0.33
C TYR A 49 8.88 -8.25 -1.73
N GLU A 50 8.56 -7.47 -2.76
CA GLU A 50 8.60 -7.94 -4.15
C GLU A 50 10.05 -8.01 -4.67
N PRO A 51 10.39 -9.00 -5.50
CA PRO A 51 11.64 -9.01 -6.26
C PRO A 51 11.76 -7.73 -7.10
N TYR A 52 12.95 -7.12 -7.18
CA TYR A 52 13.14 -5.83 -7.85
C TYR A 52 12.56 -5.72 -9.27
N PRO A 53 12.70 -6.73 -10.17
CA PRO A 53 12.10 -6.63 -11.51
C PRO A 53 10.57 -6.54 -11.49
N ARG A 54 9.91 -7.34 -10.63
CA ARG A 54 8.45 -7.31 -10.46
C ARG A 54 8.01 -6.04 -9.73
N ARG A 55 8.80 -5.62 -8.74
CA ARG A 55 8.59 -4.39 -8.00
C ARG A 55 8.63 -3.17 -8.90
N ALA A 56 9.64 -3.04 -9.76
CA ALA A 56 9.74 -1.97 -10.74
C ALA A 56 8.47 -1.83 -11.57
N GLY A 57 7.99 -2.94 -12.16
CA GLY A 57 6.77 -2.95 -12.96
C GLY A 57 5.52 -2.58 -12.16
N LYS A 58 5.33 -3.15 -10.96
CA LYS A 58 4.18 -2.81 -10.10
C LYS A 58 4.22 -1.35 -9.66
N LEU A 59 5.39 -0.81 -9.30
CA LEU A 59 5.55 0.59 -8.92
C LEU A 59 5.25 1.54 -10.07
N THR A 60 5.66 1.21 -11.30
CA THR A 60 5.30 1.98 -12.49
C THR A 60 3.79 2.00 -12.69
N VAL A 61 3.11 0.84 -12.58
CA VAL A 61 1.64 0.79 -12.66
C VAL A 61 1.00 1.67 -11.59
N VAL A 62 1.46 1.59 -10.33
CA VAL A 62 0.94 2.44 -9.25
C VAL A 62 1.18 3.93 -9.54
N GLY A 63 2.37 4.32 -10.00
CA GLY A 63 2.68 5.71 -10.32
C GLY A 63 1.79 6.26 -11.44
N VAL A 64 1.56 5.47 -12.49
CA VAL A 64 0.61 5.81 -13.56
C VAL A 64 -0.80 5.93 -13.00
N LEU A 65 -1.24 5.02 -12.13
CA LEU A 65 -2.57 5.10 -11.53
C LEU A 65 -2.74 6.33 -10.65
N ILE A 66 -1.76 6.70 -9.81
CA ILE A 66 -1.83 7.91 -8.99
C ILE A 66 -1.91 9.15 -9.89
N ALA A 67 -1.10 9.23 -10.94
CA ALA A 67 -1.14 10.33 -11.91
C ALA A 67 -2.49 10.42 -12.63
N VAL A 68 -3.01 9.29 -13.13
CA VAL A 68 -4.31 9.22 -13.80
C VAL A 68 -5.43 9.65 -12.86
N TYR A 69 -5.45 9.19 -11.61
CA TYR A 69 -6.51 9.52 -10.66
C TYR A 69 -6.44 10.98 -10.21
N ALA A 70 -5.25 11.52 -9.94
CA ALA A 70 -5.09 12.93 -9.60
C ALA A 70 -5.54 13.85 -10.74
N THR A 71 -5.12 13.52 -11.97
CA THR A 71 -5.46 14.29 -13.18
C THR A 71 -6.95 14.18 -13.48
N PHE A 72 -7.53 12.98 -13.36
CA PHE A 72 -8.97 12.76 -13.46
C PHE A 72 -9.75 13.64 -12.48
N GLY A 73 -9.30 13.71 -11.22
CA GLY A 73 -9.85 14.61 -10.22
C GLY A 73 -9.79 16.07 -10.64
N ALA A 74 -8.62 16.54 -11.08
CA ALA A 74 -8.43 17.92 -11.52
C ALA A 74 -9.29 18.29 -12.74
N VAL A 75 -9.40 17.39 -13.73
CA VAL A 75 -10.30 17.56 -14.89
C VAL A 75 -11.75 17.64 -14.43
N LEU A 76 -12.15 16.81 -13.47
CA LEU A 76 -13.50 16.77 -12.96
C LEU A 76 -13.86 18.06 -12.19
N GLY A 77 -12.95 18.60 -11.39
CA GLY A 77 -13.10 19.92 -10.76
C GLY A 77 -13.24 21.05 -11.78
N ALA A 78 -12.40 21.05 -12.83
CA ALA A 78 -12.40 22.12 -13.83
C ALA A 78 -13.58 22.04 -14.82
N SER A 79 -14.17 20.86 -15.00
CA SER A 79 -15.24 20.63 -15.98
C SER A 79 -16.65 20.72 -15.42
N THR A 80 -16.83 20.53 -14.10
CA THR A 80 -18.16 20.60 -13.51
C THR A 80 -18.14 21.05 -12.05
N THR A 81 -19.10 21.92 -11.72
CA THR A 81 -19.42 22.30 -10.34
C THR A 81 -20.52 21.40 -9.74
N SER A 82 -21.08 20.46 -10.51
CA SER A 82 -22.13 19.57 -10.05
C SER A 82 -21.56 18.51 -9.13
N PHE A 83 -21.81 18.66 -7.83
CA PHE A 83 -21.41 17.69 -6.82
C PHE A 83 -21.91 16.27 -7.14
N ALA A 84 -23.13 16.12 -7.67
CA ALA A 84 -23.68 14.82 -8.02
C ALA A 84 -22.85 14.08 -9.08
N VAL A 85 -22.34 14.82 -10.07
CA VAL A 85 -21.43 14.27 -11.10
C VAL A 85 -20.10 13.90 -10.46
N GLN A 86 -19.53 14.81 -9.64
CA GLN A 86 -18.26 14.56 -8.96
C GLN A 86 -18.32 13.31 -8.06
N ALA A 87 -19.34 13.21 -7.22
CA ALA A 87 -19.56 12.08 -6.31
C ALA A 87 -19.75 10.76 -7.06
N SER A 88 -20.56 10.75 -8.13
CA SER A 88 -20.80 9.55 -8.94
C SER A 88 -19.50 9.08 -9.63
N ALA A 89 -18.76 10.01 -10.22
CA ALA A 89 -17.50 9.75 -10.89
C ALA A 89 -16.42 9.21 -9.93
N ILE A 90 -16.25 9.83 -8.75
CA ILE A 90 -15.32 9.36 -7.71
C ILE A 90 -15.73 7.98 -7.15
N SER A 91 -17.04 7.71 -7.04
CA SER A 91 -17.53 6.42 -6.55
C SER A 91 -17.27 5.28 -7.53
N VAL A 92 -17.47 5.52 -8.83
CA VAL A 92 -17.09 4.55 -9.88
C VAL A 92 -15.57 4.34 -9.88
N ALA A 93 -14.80 5.43 -9.78
CA ALA A 93 -13.34 5.36 -9.69
C ALA A 93 -12.87 4.57 -8.45
N ALA A 94 -13.57 4.66 -7.32
CA ALA A 94 -13.29 3.87 -6.11
C ALA A 94 -13.40 2.36 -6.35
N GLY A 95 -14.46 1.92 -7.04
CA GLY A 95 -14.62 0.52 -7.45
C GLY A 95 -13.51 0.06 -8.41
N ILE A 96 -13.21 0.86 -9.45
CA ILE A 96 -12.17 0.56 -10.44
C ILE A 96 -10.79 0.49 -9.77
N ALA A 97 -10.47 1.42 -8.86
CA ALA A 97 -9.21 1.42 -8.12
C ALA A 97 -9.03 0.13 -7.32
N ALA A 98 -10.08 -0.31 -6.63
CA ALA A 98 -10.05 -1.56 -5.88
C ALA A 98 -9.89 -2.78 -6.78
N LEU A 99 -10.60 -2.81 -7.93
CA LEU A 99 -10.46 -3.87 -8.93
C LEU A 99 -9.03 -3.97 -9.45
N LEU A 100 -8.45 -2.85 -9.89
CA LEU A 100 -7.10 -2.81 -10.47
C LEU A 100 -6.05 -3.27 -9.46
N LEU A 101 -6.05 -2.72 -8.24
CA LEU A 101 -5.06 -3.10 -7.23
C LEU A 101 -5.20 -4.58 -6.83
N ALA A 102 -6.43 -5.10 -6.72
CA ALA A 102 -6.67 -6.50 -6.40
C ALA A 102 -6.26 -7.44 -7.56
N ALA A 103 -6.58 -7.08 -8.80
CA ALA A 103 -6.28 -7.90 -9.98
C ALA A 103 -4.77 -8.01 -10.22
N PHE A 104 -4.03 -6.90 -10.14
CA PHE A 104 -2.57 -6.86 -10.31
C PHE A 104 -1.79 -7.29 -9.05
N GLU A 105 -2.48 -7.72 -7.98
CA GLU A 105 -1.90 -8.13 -6.70
C GLU A 105 -0.95 -7.07 -6.12
N ILE A 106 -1.33 -5.81 -6.23
CA ILE A 106 -0.51 -4.70 -5.76
C ILE A 106 -0.64 -4.65 -4.24
N THR A 107 0.47 -4.93 -3.55
CA THR A 107 0.58 -4.84 -2.10
C THR A 107 1.03 -3.44 -1.69
N GLY A 108 0.58 -2.98 -0.52
CA GLY A 108 0.93 -1.67 0.00
C GLY A 108 -0.30 -0.93 0.52
N PRO A 109 -0.25 0.41 0.56
CA PRO A 109 -1.43 1.22 0.84
C PRO A 109 -2.54 0.88 -0.15
N GLY A 110 -3.77 0.68 0.32
CA GLY A 110 -4.87 0.28 -0.57
C GLY A 110 -5.29 1.37 -1.58
N PRO A 111 -6.38 1.15 -2.32
CA PRO A 111 -6.93 2.12 -3.28
C PRO A 111 -7.31 3.49 -2.70
N VAL A 112 -7.27 3.65 -1.37
CA VAL A 112 -7.47 4.94 -0.68
C VAL A 112 -6.54 6.01 -1.20
N ILE A 113 -5.26 5.69 -1.51
CA ILE A 113 -4.33 6.70 -2.04
C ILE A 113 -4.83 7.24 -3.38
N LEU A 114 -5.32 6.37 -4.27
CA LEU A 114 -5.83 6.78 -5.58
C LEU A 114 -7.03 7.73 -5.44
N ILE A 115 -7.96 7.41 -4.53
CA ILE A 115 -9.12 8.28 -4.28
C ILE A 115 -8.75 9.55 -3.54
N PHE A 116 -7.77 9.50 -2.64
CA PHE A 116 -7.24 10.71 -2.00
C PHE A 116 -6.60 11.63 -3.04
N SER A 117 -5.85 11.09 -3.99
CA SER A 117 -5.30 11.85 -5.11
C SER A 117 -6.37 12.44 -6.02
N ALA A 118 -7.42 11.67 -6.35
CA ALA A 118 -8.52 12.17 -7.17
C ALA A 118 -9.31 13.27 -6.44
N THR A 119 -9.67 13.08 -5.18
CA THR A 119 -10.41 14.08 -4.40
C THR A 119 -9.61 15.35 -4.14
N ALA A 120 -8.29 15.24 -3.93
CA ALA A 120 -7.39 16.40 -3.89
C ALA A 120 -7.39 17.15 -5.25
N GLY A 121 -7.34 16.40 -6.36
CA GLY A 121 -7.45 16.97 -7.70
C GLY A 121 -8.76 17.74 -7.91
N VAL A 122 -9.91 17.17 -7.51
CA VAL A 122 -11.23 17.84 -7.62
C VAL A 122 -11.25 19.18 -6.90
N GLY A 123 -10.68 19.25 -5.68
CA GLY A 123 -10.65 20.49 -4.90
C GLY A 123 -9.67 21.54 -5.43
N PHE A 124 -8.70 21.16 -6.27
CA PHE A 124 -7.68 22.06 -6.79
C PHE A 124 -7.94 22.51 -8.23
N GLY A 125 -8.47 21.63 -9.08
CA GLY A 125 -8.65 21.91 -10.50
C GLY A 125 -9.80 22.89 -10.75
N HIS A 126 -9.48 24.12 -11.13
CA HIS A 126 -10.46 25.13 -11.56
C HIS A 126 -10.24 25.57 -13.01
N ALA A 127 -9.01 25.37 -13.53
CA ALA A 127 -8.61 25.68 -14.90
C ALA A 127 -7.77 24.56 -15.54
N ALA A 128 -7.63 24.60 -16.87
CA ALA A 128 -6.82 23.63 -17.62
C ALA A 128 -5.33 23.65 -17.22
N THR A 129 -4.81 24.80 -16.80
CA THR A 129 -3.45 24.95 -16.28
C THR A 129 -3.24 24.16 -15.00
N ASP A 130 -4.25 24.09 -14.13
CA ASP A 130 -4.19 23.35 -12.87
C ASP A 130 -4.07 21.85 -13.12
N VAL A 131 -4.78 21.35 -14.13
CA VAL A 131 -4.71 19.94 -14.56
C VAL A 131 -3.29 19.56 -14.97
N ALA A 132 -2.64 20.40 -15.78
CA ALA A 132 -1.27 20.18 -16.22
C ALA A 132 -0.27 20.23 -15.04
N ALA A 133 -0.47 21.17 -14.11
CA ALA A 133 0.38 21.31 -12.93
C ALA A 133 0.24 20.12 -11.96
N VAL A 134 -1.00 19.67 -11.70
CA VAL A 134 -1.28 18.47 -10.89
C VAL A 134 -0.64 17.24 -11.52
N PHE A 135 -0.81 17.03 -12.84
CA PHE A 135 -0.19 15.92 -13.55
C PHE A 135 1.33 15.95 -13.41
N ALA A 136 1.96 17.10 -13.70
CA ALA A 136 3.41 17.26 -13.61
C ALA A 136 3.95 17.00 -12.20
N ALA A 137 3.32 17.59 -11.18
CA ALA A 137 3.72 17.43 -9.79
C ALA A 137 3.64 15.96 -9.35
N VAL A 138 2.53 15.27 -9.65
CA VAL A 138 2.35 13.86 -9.30
C VAL A 138 3.34 12.97 -10.05
N VAL A 139 3.61 13.23 -11.33
CA VAL A 139 4.58 12.45 -12.12
C VAL A 139 6.00 12.62 -11.57
N ILE A 140 6.42 13.85 -11.27
CA ILE A 140 7.72 14.12 -10.62
C ILE A 140 7.82 13.35 -9.30
N GLY A 141 6.78 13.44 -8.47
CA GLY A 141 6.69 12.70 -7.23
C GLY A 141 6.77 11.18 -7.41
N ALA A 142 6.04 10.64 -8.38
CA ALA A 142 6.02 9.21 -8.69
C ALA A 142 7.39 8.72 -9.18
N VAL A 143 8.10 9.51 -9.99
CA VAL A 143 9.47 9.20 -10.41
C VAL A 143 10.42 9.18 -9.22
N ILE A 144 10.38 10.20 -8.36
CA ILE A 144 11.22 10.27 -7.14
C ILE A 144 10.91 9.10 -6.21
N GLY A 145 9.63 8.81 -5.98
CA GLY A 145 9.20 7.66 -5.18
C GLY A 145 9.64 6.31 -5.77
N TRP A 146 9.55 6.16 -7.10
CA TRP A 146 10.02 4.97 -7.81
C TRP A 146 11.53 4.80 -7.66
N VAL A 147 12.31 5.87 -7.88
CA VAL A 147 13.78 5.87 -7.73
C VAL A 147 14.16 5.54 -6.29
N ALA A 148 13.56 6.20 -5.31
CA ALA A 148 13.80 5.92 -3.89
C ALA A 148 13.52 4.44 -3.59
N ALA A 149 12.38 3.90 -4.04
CA ALA A 149 12.01 2.52 -3.83
C ALA A 149 12.95 1.50 -4.49
N MET A 150 13.54 1.85 -5.64
CA MET A 150 14.46 1.00 -6.40
C MET A 150 15.93 1.20 -6.03
N LEU A 151 16.29 2.27 -5.31
CA LEU A 151 17.67 2.55 -4.88
C LEU A 151 18.36 1.37 -4.17
N PRO A 152 17.69 0.61 -3.27
CA PRO A 152 18.30 -0.57 -2.65
C PRO A 152 18.68 -1.68 -3.65
N ALA A 153 18.19 -1.67 -4.88
CA ALA A 153 18.59 -2.63 -5.91
C ALA A 153 20.04 -2.47 -6.35
N LEU A 154 20.60 -1.25 -6.24
CA LEU A 154 22.00 -0.95 -6.55
C LEU A 154 22.93 -1.42 -5.44
N LEU A 155 22.52 -1.28 -4.17
CA LEU A 155 23.32 -1.62 -3.00
C LEU A 155 23.20 -3.09 -2.61
N HIS A 156 21.98 -3.64 -2.68
CA HIS A 156 21.64 -4.98 -2.24
C HIS A 156 20.86 -5.72 -3.33
N PRO A 157 21.50 -6.04 -4.48
CA PRO A 157 20.82 -6.67 -5.59
C PRO A 157 20.16 -7.98 -5.14
N VAL A 158 20.92 -8.90 -4.52
CA VAL A 158 20.44 -10.23 -4.11
C VAL A 158 19.56 -10.24 -2.85
N GLY A 159 19.34 -9.08 -2.22
CA GLY A 159 18.66 -8.95 -0.93
C GLY A 159 17.28 -9.62 -0.85
N PRO A 160 16.33 -9.36 -1.78
CA PRO A 160 15.00 -9.96 -1.73
C PRO A 160 15.01 -11.50 -1.77
N ALA A 161 15.88 -12.10 -2.59
CA ALA A 161 16.00 -13.55 -2.71
C ALA A 161 16.61 -14.18 -1.46
N GLN A 162 17.71 -13.61 -0.94
CA GLN A 162 18.33 -14.07 0.31
C GLN A 162 17.37 -13.95 1.50
N LEU A 163 16.63 -12.83 1.60
CA LEU A 163 15.68 -12.63 2.69
C LEU A 163 14.48 -13.59 2.60
N ALA A 164 14.02 -13.93 1.39
CA ALA A 164 12.95 -14.90 1.21
C ALA A 164 13.39 -16.31 1.65
N VAL A 165 14.61 -16.72 1.29
CA VAL A 165 15.19 -18.00 1.74
C VAL A 165 15.42 -18.00 3.26
N ALA A 166 15.97 -16.92 3.82
CA ALA A 166 16.12 -16.78 5.28
C ALA A 166 14.78 -16.90 6.03
N ARG A 167 13.70 -16.32 5.50
CA ARG A 167 12.35 -16.47 6.07
C ARG A 167 11.81 -17.88 5.95
N ALA A 168 12.12 -18.59 4.86
CA ALA A 168 11.76 -19.99 4.69
C ALA A 168 12.49 -20.87 5.72
N LEU A 169 13.80 -20.70 5.90
CA LEU A 169 14.58 -21.39 6.92
C LEU A 169 14.06 -21.11 8.33
N ALA A 170 13.76 -19.85 8.65
CA ALA A 170 13.16 -19.49 9.93
C ALA A 170 11.77 -20.11 10.16
N ALA A 171 10.98 -20.32 9.10
CA ALA A 171 9.70 -21.01 9.19
C ALA A 171 9.87 -22.52 9.39
N VAL A 172 10.86 -23.12 8.73
CA VAL A 172 11.24 -24.54 8.90
C VAL A 172 11.70 -24.81 10.34
N ASP A 173 12.46 -23.89 10.94
CA ASP A 173 12.90 -23.98 12.34
C ASP A 173 11.72 -24.04 13.34
N THR A 174 10.55 -23.48 12.99
CA THR A 174 9.34 -23.62 13.82
C THR A 174 8.73 -25.04 13.80
N ARG A 175 9.20 -25.91 12.90
CA ARG A 175 8.72 -27.27 12.64
C ARG A 175 7.25 -27.39 12.26
N GLN A 176 6.60 -26.28 11.94
CA GLN A 176 5.22 -26.26 11.44
C GLN A 176 5.22 -26.51 9.93
N GLN A 177 4.80 -27.72 9.53
CA GLN A 177 4.81 -28.19 8.14
C GLN A 177 4.16 -27.20 7.14
N THR A 178 2.89 -26.85 7.38
CA THR A 178 2.10 -26.04 6.44
C THR A 178 2.69 -24.64 6.18
N PRO A 179 2.99 -23.82 7.21
CA PRO A 179 3.56 -22.49 6.98
C PRO A 179 5.00 -22.57 6.44
N ALA A 180 5.78 -23.58 6.81
CA ALA A 180 7.14 -23.77 6.31
C ALA A 180 7.15 -24.09 4.80
N ARG A 181 6.31 -25.04 4.35
CA ARG A 181 6.17 -25.37 2.92
C ARG A 181 5.67 -24.17 2.11
N ALA A 182 4.73 -23.40 2.64
CA ALA A 182 4.26 -22.17 2.00
C ALA A 182 5.37 -21.11 1.88
N ALA A 183 6.24 -20.99 2.89
CA ALA A 183 7.39 -20.09 2.86
C ALA A 183 8.45 -20.55 1.84
N ILE A 184 8.73 -21.85 1.74
CA ILE A 184 9.63 -22.44 0.74
C ILE A 184 9.11 -22.18 -0.68
N ALA A 185 7.84 -22.48 -0.96
CA ALA A 185 7.24 -22.25 -2.28
C ALA A 185 7.29 -20.77 -2.69
N ARG A 186 7.06 -19.85 -1.74
CA ARG A 186 7.20 -18.41 -1.96
C ARG A 186 8.66 -18.02 -2.24
N ALA A 187 9.62 -18.59 -1.50
CA ALA A 187 11.03 -18.32 -1.70
C ALA A 187 11.51 -18.78 -3.07
N ARG A 188 11.10 -19.98 -3.53
CA ARG A 188 11.39 -20.47 -4.90
C ARG A 188 10.90 -19.49 -5.96
N THR A 189 9.66 -19.01 -5.83
CA THR A 189 9.09 -17.99 -6.72
C THR A 189 9.92 -16.70 -6.75
N VAL A 190 10.34 -16.21 -5.58
CA VAL A 190 11.17 -14.99 -5.46
C VAL A 190 12.53 -15.19 -6.12
N VAL A 191 13.17 -16.34 -5.92
CA VAL A 191 14.47 -16.68 -6.54
C VAL A 191 14.33 -16.74 -8.06
N ALA A 192 13.31 -17.42 -8.58
CA ALA A 192 13.02 -17.52 -10.02
C ALA A 192 12.80 -16.14 -10.67
N LEU A 193 12.07 -15.25 -9.99
CA LEU A 193 11.82 -13.88 -10.46
C LEU A 193 13.05 -12.95 -10.33
N SER A 194 14.02 -13.31 -9.49
CA SER A 194 15.26 -12.56 -9.30
C SER A 194 16.36 -12.94 -10.29
N ASN A 195 16.16 -14.02 -11.06
CA ASN A 195 17.09 -14.65 -12.00
C ASN A 195 17.33 -13.86 -13.31
N GLY A 196 17.33 -12.52 -13.26
CA GLY A 196 17.64 -11.67 -14.40
C GLY A 196 19.13 -11.66 -14.77
N ARG A 197 19.74 -10.48 -14.90
CA ARG A 197 21.17 -10.26 -15.25
C ARG A 197 22.19 -10.74 -14.18
N ARG A 198 21.98 -11.87 -13.49
CA ARG A 198 22.69 -12.21 -12.25
C ARG A 198 23.44 -13.55 -12.30
N PRO A 199 24.48 -13.74 -11.45
CA PRO A 199 25.26 -14.98 -11.44
C PRO A 199 24.36 -16.17 -11.12
N ARG A 200 24.23 -17.07 -12.09
CA ARG A 200 23.36 -18.26 -12.03
C ARG A 200 23.67 -19.14 -10.82
N GLU A 201 24.95 -19.25 -10.45
CA GLU A 201 25.44 -20.03 -9.31
C GLU A 201 24.84 -19.61 -7.97
N HIS A 202 24.73 -18.29 -7.71
CA HIS A 202 24.16 -17.82 -6.44
C HIS A 202 22.68 -18.20 -6.31
N SER A 203 21.91 -18.06 -7.40
CA SER A 203 20.51 -18.48 -7.42
C SER A 203 20.37 -19.99 -7.24
N LEU A 204 21.24 -20.80 -7.86
CA LEU A 204 21.27 -22.25 -7.69
C LEU A 204 21.63 -22.66 -6.25
N GLY A 205 22.53 -21.92 -5.60
CA GLY A 205 22.84 -22.14 -4.19
C GLY A 205 21.66 -21.84 -3.25
N LEU A 206 20.89 -20.79 -3.54
CA LEU A 206 19.65 -20.51 -2.81
C LEU A 206 18.58 -21.59 -3.03
N VAL A 207 18.47 -22.13 -4.25
CA VAL A 207 17.56 -23.26 -4.53
C VAL A 207 18.01 -24.51 -3.78
N THR A 208 19.31 -24.78 -3.75
CA THR A 208 19.88 -25.92 -2.99
C THR A 208 19.48 -25.85 -1.52
N LEU A 209 19.58 -24.69 -0.87
CA LEU A 209 19.14 -24.52 0.52
C LEU A 209 17.62 -24.73 0.70
N LEU A 210 16.80 -24.38 -0.29
CA LEU A 210 15.36 -24.60 -0.23
C LEU A 210 15.00 -26.09 -0.39
N ASP A 211 15.76 -26.81 -1.22
CA ASP A 211 15.61 -28.26 -1.38
C ASP A 211 16.06 -28.99 -0.12
N ASP A 212 17.17 -28.58 0.50
CA ASP A 212 17.61 -29.08 1.80
C ASP A 212 16.55 -28.83 2.88
N ALA A 213 15.97 -27.63 2.91
CA ALA A 213 14.95 -27.25 3.88
C ALA A 213 13.66 -28.07 3.72
N GLU A 214 13.26 -28.41 2.49
CA GLU A 214 12.13 -29.30 2.22
C GLU A 214 12.44 -30.73 2.64
N ALA A 215 13.65 -31.23 2.37
CA ALA A 215 14.10 -32.54 2.80
C ALA A 215 14.11 -32.68 4.34
N LEU A 216 14.46 -31.63 5.07
CA LEU A 216 14.34 -31.58 6.54
C LEU A 216 12.89 -31.73 7.01
N LEU A 217 11.95 -31.01 6.38
CA LEU A 217 10.53 -31.14 6.71
C LEU A 217 10.01 -32.55 6.43
N ASP A 218 10.43 -33.17 5.33
CA ASP A 218 10.04 -34.54 5.00
C ASP A 218 10.64 -35.57 5.97
N ALA A 219 11.90 -35.40 6.37
CA ALA A 219 12.55 -36.23 7.40
C ALA A 219 11.80 -36.14 8.73
N TRP A 220 11.50 -34.92 9.20
CA TRP A 220 10.72 -34.72 10.42
C TRP A 220 9.28 -35.24 10.31
N ALA A 221 8.67 -35.20 9.12
CA ALA A 221 7.34 -35.79 8.89
C ALA A 221 7.35 -37.32 9.08
N ARG A 222 8.45 -37.97 8.70
CA ARG A 222 8.63 -39.42 8.86
C ARG A 222 9.11 -39.84 10.26
N GLY A 223 9.51 -38.88 11.10
CA GLY A 223 10.11 -39.16 12.41
C GLY A 223 11.61 -39.46 12.36
N ASP A 224 12.27 -39.17 11.23
CA ASP A 224 13.71 -39.38 11.06
C ASP A 224 14.52 -38.32 11.84
N GLU A 225 15.70 -38.71 12.34
CA GLU A 225 16.65 -37.76 12.92
C GLU A 225 17.35 -36.96 11.81
N ALA A 226 17.19 -35.64 11.84
CA ALA A 226 17.76 -34.75 10.82
C ALA A 226 19.11 -34.17 11.28
N SER A 227 20.17 -34.99 11.20
CA SER A 227 21.52 -34.64 11.66
C SER A 227 22.10 -33.36 11.06
N HIS A 228 21.72 -33.01 9.82
CA HIS A 228 22.19 -31.82 9.10
C HIS A 228 21.31 -30.58 9.29
N ALA A 229 20.28 -30.63 10.16
CA ALA A 229 19.36 -29.52 10.36
C ALA A 229 20.07 -28.24 10.84
N GLN A 230 21.04 -28.38 11.74
CA GLN A 230 21.78 -27.23 12.28
C GLN A 230 22.61 -26.53 11.20
N ASP A 231 23.25 -27.28 10.30
CA ASP A 231 24.07 -26.73 9.22
C ASP A 231 23.21 -25.94 8.22
N VAL A 232 22.07 -26.50 7.82
CA VAL A 232 21.13 -25.83 6.91
C VAL A 232 20.56 -24.55 7.55
N LEU A 233 20.13 -24.63 8.82
CA LEU A 233 19.54 -23.49 9.53
C LEU A 233 20.57 -22.41 9.90
N ALA A 234 21.86 -22.75 10.03
CA ALA A 234 22.93 -21.78 10.32
C ALA A 234 23.03 -20.68 9.23
N HIS A 235 22.63 -20.99 8.00
CA HIS A 235 22.65 -20.06 6.87
C HIS A 235 21.65 -18.90 7.02
N GLU A 236 20.62 -19.05 7.87
CA GLU A 236 19.54 -18.09 8.05
C GLU A 236 20.06 -16.69 8.44
N ARG A 237 20.93 -16.61 9.46
CA ARG A 237 21.49 -15.33 9.94
C ARG A 237 22.40 -14.66 8.92
N ALA A 238 23.15 -15.45 8.15
CA ALA A 238 24.05 -14.93 7.12
C ALA A 238 23.26 -14.30 5.97
N LEU A 239 22.19 -14.96 5.52
CA LEU A 239 21.30 -14.47 4.46
C LEU A 239 20.55 -13.19 4.85
N ARG A 240 20.20 -13.02 6.14
CA ARG A 240 19.55 -11.79 6.65
C ARG A 240 20.40 -10.53 6.51
N LYS A 241 21.73 -10.65 6.40
CA LYS A 241 22.62 -9.50 6.22
C LYS A 241 22.45 -8.81 4.87
N MET A 242 21.75 -9.43 3.91
CA MET A 242 21.48 -8.90 2.56
C MET A 242 22.74 -8.47 1.76
N ARG A 243 23.91 -8.91 2.23
CA ARG A 243 25.18 -8.86 1.50
C ARG A 243 25.31 -10.19 0.76
N ARG A 244 25.87 -10.14 -0.45
CA ARG A 244 26.14 -11.34 -1.25
C ARG A 244 26.87 -12.36 -0.37
N TYR A 245 26.24 -13.52 -0.21
CA TYR A 245 26.73 -14.64 0.58
C TYR A 245 27.13 -15.74 -0.39
N ASP A 246 28.44 -15.91 -0.57
CA ASP A 246 29.01 -16.80 -1.58
C ASP A 246 29.33 -18.20 -1.05
N ALA A 247 29.26 -18.41 0.27
CA ALA A 247 29.42 -19.72 0.90
C ALA A 247 28.14 -20.58 0.81
N LEU A 248 27.44 -20.53 -0.33
CA LEU A 248 26.25 -21.34 -0.56
C LEU A 248 26.63 -22.69 -1.16
N PRO A 249 26.08 -23.81 -0.66
CA PRO A 249 26.22 -25.09 -1.34
C PRO A 249 25.49 -25.04 -2.68
N VAL A 250 26.12 -25.47 -3.77
CA VAL A 250 25.50 -25.51 -5.11
C VAL A 250 25.39 -26.97 -5.56
N ARG A 251 24.18 -27.53 -5.47
CA ARG A 251 23.86 -28.89 -5.95
C ARG A 251 22.68 -28.90 -6.92
N ALA A 252 21.80 -27.90 -6.85
CA ALA A 252 20.72 -27.73 -7.82
C ALA A 252 21.29 -27.56 -9.24
N ALA A 253 20.79 -28.33 -10.18
CA ALA A 253 21.18 -28.26 -11.60
C ALA A 253 20.38 -27.21 -12.38
N GLU A 254 19.12 -27.00 -11.98
CA GLU A 254 18.18 -26.14 -12.69
C GLU A 254 17.45 -25.20 -11.75
N LEU A 255 17.06 -24.05 -12.28
CA LEU A 255 16.20 -23.10 -11.59
C LEU A 255 14.75 -23.40 -11.95
N SER A 256 13.86 -23.26 -10.97
CA SER A 256 12.42 -23.37 -11.20
C SER A 256 11.96 -22.43 -12.33
N SER A 257 10.99 -22.88 -13.13
CA SER A 257 10.44 -22.10 -14.23
C SER A 257 9.98 -20.71 -13.77
N ARG A 258 10.24 -19.70 -14.60
CA ARG A 258 9.84 -18.34 -14.28
C ARG A 258 8.31 -18.26 -14.32
N PRO A 259 7.65 -17.81 -13.23
CA PRO A 259 6.20 -17.69 -13.23
C PRO A 259 5.73 -16.66 -14.26
N LYS A 260 4.45 -16.77 -14.66
CA LYS A 260 3.79 -15.84 -15.59
C LYS A 260 4.00 -14.38 -15.17
N SER A 261 3.98 -13.49 -16.17
CA SER A 261 4.05 -12.05 -15.91
C SER A 261 2.90 -11.63 -15.01
N PHE A 262 3.20 -10.80 -14.00
CA PHE A 262 2.16 -10.25 -13.13
C PHE A 262 1.12 -9.44 -13.93
N PHE A 263 1.53 -8.87 -15.07
CA PHE A 263 0.66 -8.08 -15.92
C PHE A 263 -0.36 -8.96 -16.65
N THR A 264 0.08 -10.09 -17.20
CA THR A 264 -0.82 -11.04 -17.89
C THR A 264 -1.79 -11.67 -16.90
N THR A 265 -1.31 -12.09 -15.72
CA THR A 265 -2.18 -12.60 -14.66
C THR A 265 -3.13 -11.53 -14.15
N GLY A 266 -2.69 -10.27 -14.06
CA GLY A 266 -3.56 -9.15 -13.68
C GLY A 266 -4.70 -8.93 -14.68
N LEU A 267 -4.38 -8.93 -15.98
CA LEU A 267 -5.35 -8.76 -17.05
C LEU A 267 -6.40 -9.90 -17.07
N GLU A 268 -5.95 -11.14 -16.91
CA GLU A 268 -6.83 -12.32 -16.76
C GLU A 268 -7.78 -12.17 -15.55
N ARG A 269 -7.32 -11.55 -14.46
CA ARG A 269 -8.12 -11.38 -13.23
C ARG A 269 -9.10 -10.22 -13.29
N LEU A 270 -8.98 -9.27 -14.21
CA LEU A 270 -9.93 -8.14 -14.31
C LEU A 270 -11.36 -8.59 -14.61
N THR A 271 -11.51 -9.73 -15.31
CA THR A 271 -12.82 -10.32 -15.62
C THR A 271 -13.33 -11.27 -14.53
N SER A 272 -12.59 -11.42 -13.44
CA SER A 272 -12.98 -12.27 -12.32
C SER A 272 -14.27 -11.75 -11.68
N LYS A 273 -15.33 -12.58 -11.68
CA LYS A 273 -16.64 -12.24 -11.11
C LYS A 273 -16.53 -11.78 -9.65
N SER A 274 -15.68 -12.41 -8.85
CA SER A 274 -15.52 -12.04 -7.43
C SER A 274 -14.90 -10.65 -7.27
N LEU A 275 -13.90 -10.30 -8.08
CA LEU A 275 -13.28 -8.97 -8.05
C LEU A 275 -14.22 -7.89 -8.58
N LEU A 276 -14.96 -8.18 -9.65
CA LEU A 276 -15.97 -7.27 -10.22
C LEU A 276 -17.11 -7.01 -9.23
N LEU A 277 -17.64 -8.05 -8.58
CA LEU A 277 -18.67 -7.88 -7.55
C LEU A 277 -18.17 -7.05 -6.38
N ASN A 278 -16.92 -7.27 -5.93
CA ASN A 278 -16.34 -6.45 -4.88
C ASN A 278 -16.16 -4.99 -5.31
N ALA A 279 -15.73 -4.74 -6.54
CA ALA A 279 -15.61 -3.40 -7.10
C ALA A 279 -16.95 -2.65 -7.14
N VAL A 280 -18.03 -3.33 -7.56
CA VAL A 280 -19.39 -2.77 -7.57
C VAL A 280 -19.86 -2.45 -6.15
N ARG A 281 -19.61 -3.33 -5.18
CA ARG A 281 -19.96 -3.08 -3.76
C ARG A 281 -19.23 -1.86 -3.20
N ILE A 282 -17.93 -1.71 -3.53
CA ILE A 282 -17.13 -0.56 -3.11
C ILE A 282 -17.66 0.72 -3.76
N ALA A 283 -17.99 0.69 -5.05
CA ALA A 283 -18.57 1.84 -5.75
C ALA A 283 -19.93 2.24 -5.16
N ALA A 284 -20.80 1.27 -4.86
CA ALA A 284 -22.08 1.51 -4.22
C ALA A 284 -21.91 2.12 -2.82
N ALA A 285 -21.03 1.55 -1.98
CA ALA A 285 -20.73 2.08 -0.65
C ALA A 285 -20.17 3.51 -0.70
N ALA A 286 -19.26 3.78 -1.65
CA ALA A 286 -18.74 5.12 -1.88
C ALA A 286 -19.84 6.12 -2.27
N ALA A 287 -20.71 5.74 -3.22
CA ALA A 287 -21.79 6.61 -3.69
C ALA A 287 -22.79 6.93 -2.57
N THR A 288 -23.24 5.89 -1.85
CA THR A 288 -24.14 6.06 -0.71
C THR A 288 -23.51 6.94 0.37
N ALA A 289 -22.23 6.76 0.67
CA ALA A 289 -21.54 7.57 1.68
C ALA A 289 -21.46 9.05 1.27
N ALA A 290 -21.10 9.36 0.03
CA ALA A 290 -21.09 10.74 -0.48
C ALA A 290 -22.48 11.38 -0.40
N TRP A 291 -23.52 10.68 -0.86
CA TRP A 291 -24.88 11.22 -0.88
C TRP A 291 -25.44 11.40 0.54
N CYS A 292 -25.18 10.46 1.45
CA CYS A 292 -25.51 10.63 2.86
C CYS A 292 -24.82 11.85 3.46
N ALA A 293 -23.49 11.99 3.29
CA ALA A 293 -22.76 13.15 3.81
C ALA A 293 -23.28 14.48 3.24
N THR A 294 -23.68 14.49 1.97
CA THR A 294 -24.31 15.66 1.34
C THR A 294 -25.68 15.97 1.93
N ALA A 295 -26.51 14.94 2.15
CA ALA A 295 -27.83 15.10 2.74
C ALA A 295 -27.77 15.63 4.18
N PHE A 296 -26.70 15.32 4.92
CA PHE A 296 -26.42 15.88 6.25
C PHE A 296 -25.74 17.26 6.21
N GLY A 297 -25.44 17.80 5.03
CA GLY A 297 -24.87 19.14 4.86
C GLY A 297 -23.39 19.27 5.20
N PHE A 298 -22.60 18.20 5.05
CA PHE A 298 -21.17 18.23 5.38
C PHE A 298 -20.35 19.00 4.33
N GLU A 299 -19.28 19.66 4.78
CA GLU A 299 -18.41 20.49 3.91
C GLU A 299 -17.57 19.68 2.92
N HIS A 300 -17.24 18.43 3.26
CA HIS A 300 -16.37 17.58 2.43
C HIS A 300 -16.93 16.18 2.12
N PRO A 301 -18.11 16.06 1.46
CA PRO A 301 -18.78 14.76 1.30
C PRO A 301 -17.96 13.71 0.51
N LEU A 302 -17.03 14.15 -0.33
CA LEU A 302 -16.11 13.24 -1.04
C LEU A 302 -15.18 12.48 -0.08
N TRP A 303 -14.92 13.00 1.12
CA TRP A 303 -14.13 12.29 2.13
C TRP A 303 -14.84 11.07 2.70
N ALA A 304 -16.18 11.11 2.77
CA ALA A 304 -16.99 9.97 3.16
C ALA A 304 -16.80 8.77 2.20
N THR A 305 -16.60 9.03 0.90
CA THR A 305 -16.30 7.97 -0.10
C THR A 305 -15.03 7.21 0.24
N MET A 306 -13.97 7.91 0.63
CA MET A 306 -12.71 7.30 1.07
C MET A 306 -12.88 6.51 2.35
N GLY A 307 -13.73 7.01 3.27
CA GLY A 307 -14.13 6.31 4.48
C GLY A 307 -14.75 4.94 4.19
N ALA A 308 -15.76 4.93 3.32
CA ALA A 308 -16.47 3.71 2.92
C ALA A 308 -15.55 2.73 2.19
N LEU A 309 -14.78 3.20 1.20
CA LEU A 309 -13.82 2.36 0.49
C LEU A 309 -12.78 1.75 1.43
N ALA A 310 -12.29 2.50 2.42
CA ALA A 310 -11.29 1.98 3.34
C ALA A 310 -11.84 0.89 4.28
N ALA A 311 -13.10 1.04 4.73
CA ALA A 311 -13.79 0.01 5.51
C ALA A 311 -14.01 -1.27 4.67
N MET A 312 -14.46 -1.10 3.42
CA MET A 312 -14.77 -2.18 2.48
C MET A 312 -13.54 -2.94 1.93
N GLN A 313 -12.32 -2.59 2.35
CA GLN A 313 -11.13 -3.38 2.02
C GLN A 313 -11.03 -4.71 2.80
N GLY A 314 -11.92 -4.96 3.76
CA GLY A 314 -12.09 -6.28 4.37
C GLY A 314 -12.73 -7.26 3.39
N ILE A 315 -12.22 -8.50 3.34
CA ILE A 315 -12.77 -9.55 2.46
C ILE A 315 -13.99 -10.22 3.10
N THR A 316 -14.05 -10.21 4.44
CA THR A 316 -15.16 -10.76 5.24
C THR A 316 -15.85 -9.65 6.01
N PHE A 317 -17.10 -9.87 6.41
CA PHE A 317 -17.84 -8.89 7.21
C PHE A 317 -17.10 -8.52 8.50
N HIS A 318 -16.61 -9.51 9.26
CA HIS A 318 -15.87 -9.26 10.51
C HIS A 318 -14.63 -8.40 10.28
N THR A 319 -13.86 -8.66 9.21
CA THR A 319 -12.66 -7.85 8.90
C THR A 319 -13.02 -6.43 8.46
N THR A 320 -14.14 -6.25 7.75
CA THR A 320 -14.67 -4.92 7.40
C THR A 320 -15.06 -4.12 8.64
N VAL A 321 -15.80 -4.73 9.58
CA VAL A 321 -16.18 -4.08 10.85
C VAL A 321 -14.95 -3.72 11.68
N GLN A 322 -14.03 -4.67 11.87
CA GLN A 322 -12.81 -4.43 12.65
C GLN A 322 -11.95 -3.31 12.05
N ARG A 323 -11.80 -3.28 10.71
CA ARG A 323 -11.09 -2.19 10.02
C ARG A 323 -11.84 -0.88 10.12
N GLY A 324 -13.17 -0.89 10.05
CA GLY A 324 -14.02 0.28 10.24
C GLY A 324 -13.82 0.92 11.62
N ILE A 325 -13.88 0.12 12.69
CA ILE A 325 -13.64 0.58 14.07
C ILE A 325 -12.22 1.14 14.21
N GLN A 326 -11.21 0.42 13.72
CA GLN A 326 -9.82 0.85 13.80
C GLN A 326 -9.59 2.16 13.03
N ARG A 327 -10.21 2.32 11.85
CA ARG A 327 -10.16 3.56 11.07
C ARG A 327 -10.83 4.71 11.80
N LEU A 328 -12.00 4.49 12.39
CA LEU A 328 -12.72 5.53 13.13
C LEU A 328 -11.90 6.02 14.34
N LEU A 329 -11.45 5.09 15.19
CA LEU A 329 -10.63 5.43 16.36
C LEU A 329 -9.33 6.13 15.97
N GLY A 330 -8.65 5.61 14.94
CA GLY A 330 -7.43 6.22 14.43
C GLY A 330 -7.68 7.61 13.85
N ASN A 331 -8.74 7.80 13.06
CA ASN A 331 -9.06 9.12 12.50
C ASN A 331 -9.48 10.13 13.55
N VAL A 332 -10.20 9.73 14.61
CA VAL A 332 -10.51 10.61 15.74
C VAL A 332 -9.23 11.06 16.43
N GLY A 333 -8.37 10.12 16.82
CA GLY A 333 -7.08 10.46 17.46
C GLY A 333 -6.18 11.30 16.56
N GLY A 334 -6.11 10.96 15.27
CA GLY A 334 -5.32 11.70 14.29
C GLY A 334 -5.88 13.08 13.97
N ALA A 335 -7.20 13.27 13.99
CA ALA A 335 -7.85 14.57 13.85
C ALA A 335 -7.54 15.48 15.05
N VAL A 336 -7.52 14.94 16.28
CA VAL A 336 -7.08 15.70 17.47
C VAL A 336 -5.62 16.13 17.34
N VAL A 337 -4.73 15.24 16.88
CA VAL A 337 -3.33 15.61 16.58
C VAL A 337 -3.26 16.70 15.51
N ALA A 338 -4.05 16.58 14.44
CA ALA A 338 -4.11 17.59 13.39
C ALA A 338 -4.58 18.94 13.92
N ALA A 339 -5.60 18.97 14.78
CA ALA A 339 -6.11 20.17 15.42
C ALA A 339 -5.00 20.89 16.23
N GLY A 340 -4.25 20.12 17.02
CA GLY A 340 -3.11 20.65 17.77
C GLY A 340 -2.03 21.24 16.85
N LEU A 341 -1.68 20.54 15.76
CA LEU A 341 -0.69 21.02 14.80
C LEU A 341 -1.16 22.27 14.03
N ILE A 342 -2.45 22.34 13.67
CA ILE A 342 -3.05 23.52 13.02
C ILE A 342 -3.07 24.71 13.98
N ALA A 343 -3.41 24.48 15.25
CA ALA A 343 -3.43 25.52 16.29
C ALA A 343 -2.05 26.15 16.55
N LEU A 344 -0.96 25.44 16.24
CA LEU A 344 0.41 25.97 16.33
C LEU A 344 0.78 26.93 15.18
N SER A 345 -0.12 27.15 14.21
CA SER A 345 0.10 28.03 13.06
C SER A 345 1.45 27.79 12.37
N LEU A 346 1.75 26.52 12.10
CA LEU A 346 3.02 26.09 11.54
C LEU A 346 3.25 26.69 10.15
N GLY A 347 4.47 27.22 9.94
CA GLY A 347 4.92 27.58 8.60
C GLY A 347 5.11 26.35 7.70
N TYR A 348 5.43 26.60 6.43
CA TYR A 348 5.62 25.54 5.42
C TYR A 348 6.67 24.49 5.84
N TRP A 349 7.81 24.94 6.38
CA TRP A 349 8.91 24.06 6.75
C TRP A 349 8.58 23.17 7.94
N GLN A 350 7.93 23.73 8.96
CA GLN A 350 7.47 22.98 10.12
C GLN A 350 6.37 21.98 9.74
N THR A 351 5.45 22.39 8.85
CA THR A 351 4.43 21.52 8.26
C THR A 351 5.06 20.36 7.48
N THR A 352 6.10 20.64 6.69
CA THR A 352 6.87 19.62 5.96
C THR A 352 7.49 18.59 6.90
N VAL A 353 8.14 19.03 7.98
CA VAL A 353 8.72 18.13 8.99
C VAL A 353 7.64 17.25 9.62
N ALA A 354 6.51 17.84 10.01
CA ALA A 354 5.41 17.09 10.61
C ALA A 354 4.82 16.05 9.66
N ILE A 355 4.63 16.39 8.37
CA ILE A 355 4.17 15.44 7.34
C ILE A 355 5.16 14.28 7.20
N VAL A 356 6.47 14.55 7.13
CA VAL A 356 7.50 13.50 7.02
C VAL A 356 7.52 12.60 8.24
N VAL A 357 7.42 13.16 9.45
CA VAL A 357 7.37 12.39 10.70
C VAL A 357 6.13 11.50 10.73
N CYS A 358 4.95 12.05 10.40
CA CYS A 358 3.71 11.28 10.32
C CYS A 358 3.78 10.18 9.26
N GLN A 359 4.39 10.45 8.10
CA GLN A 359 4.59 9.47 7.05
C GLN A 359 5.47 8.30 7.50
N ILE A 360 6.60 8.59 8.18
CA ILE A 360 7.47 7.55 8.73
C ILE A 360 6.72 6.74 9.80
N ALA A 361 5.99 7.41 10.69
CA ALA A 361 5.18 6.76 11.72
C ALA A 361 4.12 5.84 11.10
N ALA A 362 3.36 6.31 10.12
CA ALA A 362 2.37 5.50 9.40
C ALA A 362 3.02 4.22 8.81
N GLU A 363 4.19 4.37 8.20
CA GLU A 363 4.90 3.29 7.51
C GLU A 363 5.55 2.28 8.49
N LEU A 364 5.85 2.70 9.72
CA LEU A 364 6.26 1.81 10.82
C LEU A 364 5.06 1.08 11.45
N LEU A 365 3.90 1.73 11.52
CA LEU A 365 2.71 1.24 12.21
C LEU A 365 1.81 0.35 11.33
N VAL A 366 1.93 0.44 10.00
CA VAL A 366 1.09 -0.31 9.03
C VAL A 366 1.10 -1.83 9.24
N MET A 367 2.23 -2.38 9.70
CA MET A 367 2.36 -3.81 9.98
C MET A 367 1.99 -4.18 11.42
N ARG A 368 1.71 -3.21 12.29
CA ARG A 368 1.42 -3.42 13.72
C ARG A 368 -0.04 -3.27 14.06
N ASN A 369 -0.67 -2.16 13.67
CA ASN A 369 -2.06 -1.87 13.99
C ASN A 369 -2.61 -0.83 13.02
N TYR A 370 -3.74 -1.13 12.38
CA TYR A 370 -4.34 -0.23 11.41
C TYR A 370 -4.91 1.05 12.06
N ALA A 371 -5.37 1.02 13.32
CA ALA A 371 -5.81 2.22 14.03
C ALA A 371 -4.66 3.20 14.26
N LEU A 372 -3.50 2.70 14.72
CA LEU A 372 -2.30 3.52 14.89
C LEU A 372 -1.78 4.07 13.55
N THR A 373 -1.91 3.28 12.50
CA THR A 373 -1.58 3.70 11.14
C THR A 373 -2.50 4.84 10.69
N SER A 374 -3.81 4.68 10.88
CA SER A 374 -4.79 5.72 10.55
C SER A 374 -4.56 7.00 11.36
N LEU A 375 -4.21 6.88 12.66
CA LEU A 375 -3.86 7.99 13.53
C LEU A 375 -2.70 8.83 13.00
N ALA A 376 -1.69 8.20 12.39
CA ALA A 376 -0.59 8.93 11.76
C ALA A 376 -0.97 9.49 10.37
N ILE A 377 -1.81 8.78 9.61
CA ILE A 377 -2.23 9.20 8.26
C ILE A 377 -3.16 10.42 8.30
N THR A 378 -4.06 10.53 9.26
CA THR A 378 -5.04 11.64 9.31
C THR A 378 -4.40 13.03 9.41
N PRO A 379 -3.50 13.32 10.37
CA PRO A 379 -2.86 14.62 10.45
C PRO A 379 -1.99 14.88 9.21
N MET A 380 -1.28 13.86 8.71
CA MET A 380 -0.52 13.95 7.47
C MET A 380 -1.40 14.38 6.29
N ALA A 381 -2.54 13.71 6.09
CA ALA A 381 -3.48 13.99 5.01
C ALA A 381 -4.09 15.39 5.13
N LEU A 382 -4.52 15.78 6.33
CA LEU A 382 -5.07 17.12 6.58
C LEU A 382 -4.03 18.21 6.32
N MET A 383 -2.80 18.04 6.82
CA MET A 383 -1.71 18.99 6.59
C MET A 383 -1.35 19.09 5.09
N MET A 384 -1.35 17.97 4.37
CA MET A 384 -1.15 17.98 2.92
C MET A 384 -2.26 18.72 2.17
N THR A 385 -3.52 18.59 2.62
CA THR A 385 -4.63 19.39 2.07
C THR A 385 -4.45 20.88 2.36
N GLY A 386 -3.95 21.23 3.55
CA GLY A 386 -3.66 22.62 3.92
C GLY A 386 -2.47 23.25 3.20
N LEU A 387 -1.60 22.47 2.55
CA LEU A 387 -0.59 23.02 1.65
C LEU A 387 -1.19 23.56 0.35
N ALA A 388 -2.35 23.04 -0.06
CA ALA A 388 -3.04 23.45 -1.29
C ALA A 388 -4.01 24.64 -1.08
N GLY A 389 -4.23 25.09 0.16
CA GLY A 389 -5.13 26.20 0.47
C GLY A 389 -5.39 26.37 1.97
N HIS A 390 -6.15 27.41 2.34
CA HIS A 390 -6.47 27.68 3.73
C HIS A 390 -7.49 26.66 4.27
N LEU A 391 -7.16 26.00 5.39
CA LEU A 391 -8.10 25.12 6.10
C LEU A 391 -8.87 25.91 7.14
N SER A 392 -10.19 25.77 7.14
CA SER A 392 -11.03 26.22 8.25
C SER A 392 -10.71 25.38 9.51
N PRO A 393 -10.77 25.97 10.72
CA PRO A 393 -10.72 25.21 11.97
C PRO A 393 -11.78 24.10 12.08
N SER A 394 -12.90 24.21 11.35
CA SER A 394 -13.97 23.18 11.28
C SER A 394 -13.49 21.86 10.67
N VAL A 395 -12.42 21.88 9.86
CA VAL A 395 -11.96 20.73 9.06
C VAL A 395 -11.72 19.47 9.88
N VAL A 396 -11.36 19.63 11.15
CA VAL A 396 -11.13 18.54 12.10
C VAL A 396 -12.42 17.80 12.40
N ILE A 397 -13.49 18.56 12.67
CA ILE A 397 -14.82 18.02 12.96
C ILE A 397 -15.39 17.36 11.71
N ASP A 398 -15.26 18.02 10.54
CA ASP A 398 -15.71 17.48 9.26
C ASP A 398 -15.01 16.15 8.95
N ARG A 399 -13.69 16.08 9.17
CA ARG A 399 -12.93 14.84 8.95
C ARG A 399 -13.43 13.68 9.83
N ILE A 400 -13.79 13.95 11.08
CA ILE A 400 -14.33 12.92 11.99
C ILE A 400 -15.71 12.48 11.50
N ALA A 401 -16.57 13.44 11.18
CA ALA A 401 -17.94 13.19 10.75
C ALA A 401 -17.99 12.41 9.42
N ASP A 402 -17.20 12.82 8.42
CA ASP A 402 -17.07 12.13 7.14
C ASP A 402 -16.57 10.69 7.30
N THR A 403 -15.60 10.48 8.21
CA THR A 403 -15.11 9.14 8.50
C THR A 403 -16.20 8.28 9.12
N LEU A 404 -16.96 8.84 10.06
CA LEU A 404 -18.05 8.12 10.71
C LEU A 404 -19.11 7.68 9.69
N ILE A 405 -19.59 8.61 8.84
CA ILE A 405 -20.55 8.27 7.78
C ILE A 405 -19.98 7.21 6.84
N GLY A 406 -18.74 7.41 6.36
CA GLY A 406 -18.11 6.46 5.45
C GLY A 406 -18.00 5.06 6.06
N VAL A 407 -17.57 4.95 7.32
CA VAL A 407 -17.45 3.66 8.03
C VAL A 407 -18.82 3.02 8.24
N LEU A 408 -19.82 3.78 8.70
CA LEU A 408 -21.17 3.25 8.93
C LEU A 408 -21.79 2.72 7.64
N VAL A 409 -21.76 3.51 6.55
CA VAL A 409 -22.27 3.10 5.25
C VAL A 409 -21.51 1.89 4.71
N GLY A 410 -20.18 1.89 4.81
CA GLY A 410 -19.36 0.75 4.39
C GLY A 410 -19.74 -0.54 5.15
N VAL A 411 -19.93 -0.46 6.45
CA VAL A 411 -20.35 -1.61 7.28
C VAL A 411 -21.76 -2.08 6.90
N VAL A 412 -22.71 -1.17 6.67
CA VAL A 412 -24.08 -1.53 6.26
C VAL A 412 -24.09 -2.24 4.91
N ILE A 413 -23.38 -1.71 3.91
CA ILE A 413 -23.26 -2.36 2.60
C ILE A 413 -22.57 -3.72 2.71
N ALA A 414 -21.53 -3.83 3.55
CA ALA A 414 -20.89 -5.10 3.83
C ALA A 414 -21.84 -6.11 4.47
N ALA A 415 -22.67 -5.70 5.43
CA ALA A 415 -23.67 -6.58 6.06
C ALA A 415 -24.65 -7.11 5.00
N VAL A 416 -25.23 -6.21 4.19
CA VAL A 416 -26.23 -6.59 3.18
C VAL A 416 -25.64 -7.50 2.09
N THR A 417 -24.38 -7.28 1.70
CA THR A 417 -23.82 -7.92 0.50
C THR A 417 -22.82 -9.05 0.76
N ILE A 418 -22.09 -9.01 1.87
CA ILE A 418 -21.08 -10.02 2.24
C ILE A 418 -21.71 -11.07 3.16
N GLU A 419 -22.38 -10.63 4.24
CA GLU A 419 -22.98 -11.56 5.21
C GLU A 419 -24.05 -12.47 4.59
N ALA A 420 -24.86 -11.93 3.68
CA ALA A 420 -25.85 -12.72 2.94
C ALA A 420 -25.22 -13.80 2.05
N GLY A 421 -24.01 -13.58 1.52
CA GLY A 421 -23.25 -14.57 0.73
C GLY A 421 -22.52 -15.60 1.59
N ASP A 422 -22.02 -15.19 2.76
CA ASP A 422 -21.39 -16.10 3.73
C ASP A 422 -22.42 -17.08 4.32
N ARG A 423 -23.64 -16.61 4.65
CA ARG A 423 -24.74 -17.47 5.12
C ARG A 423 -25.16 -18.53 4.08
N GLN A 424 -25.07 -18.24 2.79
CA GLN A 424 -25.41 -19.20 1.73
C GLN A 424 -24.39 -20.35 1.58
N HIS A 425 -23.15 -20.18 2.04
CA HIS A 425 -22.13 -21.23 2.02
C HIS A 425 -22.16 -22.14 3.26
N VAL A 426 -22.84 -21.74 4.34
CA VAL A 426 -22.96 -22.54 5.58
C VAL A 426 -24.18 -23.48 5.54
N VAL A 427 -25.11 -23.28 4.60
CA VAL A 427 -26.36 -24.05 4.47
C VAL A 427 -26.31 -25.09 3.34
N ARG A 428 -25.19 -25.20 2.60
CA ARG A 428 -24.90 -26.28 1.65
C ARG A 428 -23.76 -27.12 2.19
#